data_AF-A0A2V7VQ08-F1
#
_entry.id   AF-A0A2V7VQ08-F1
#
_cell.length_a   1.000
_cell.length_b   1.000
_cell.length_c   1.000
_cell.angle_alpha   90.00
_cell.angle_beta   90.00
_cell.angle_gamma   90.00
#
_symmetry.space_group_name_H-M   'P 1'
#
loop_
_entity.id
_entity.type
_entity.pdbx_description
1 polymer ?
#
loop_
_entity_poly.entity_id
_entity_poly.type
_entity_poly.pdbx_seq_one_letter_code
_entity_poly.pdbx_strand_id
1 'polypeptide(L)'
;MVVPEQYPPIVAGGVILPPHSGLISVGLSLASAHEVPWAQLNVYLLTSDQGLGYCGQNLPDSPTWSFLTPGWTTTFTVTGFQVFRLPCEVTGIRAMLHMRNNGSLTPPTPSETIAEATFPMSFQIRR
;
A
#
# COMPACT_ATOMS: atom_id res chain seq x y z
N MET A 1 -2.87 25.15 -16.00
CA MET A 1 -1.93 25.18 -14.86
C MET A 1 -1.35 23.79 -14.76
N VAL A 2 -0.03 23.67 -14.89
CA VAL A 2 0.69 22.43 -15.19
C VAL A 2 0.79 21.55 -13.94
N VAL A 3 0.42 20.28 -14.07
CA VAL A 3 0.56 19.24 -13.04
C VAL A 3 2.05 18.92 -12.88
N PRO A 4 2.66 18.99 -11.67
CA PRO A 4 3.91 18.30 -11.43
C PRO A 4 3.56 16.90 -10.89
N GLU A 5 3.28 15.99 -11.82
CA GLU A 5 3.13 14.56 -11.53
C GLU A 5 4.55 13.99 -11.44
N GLN A 6 5.26 14.34 -10.38
CA GLN A 6 6.51 13.67 -10.04
C GLN A 6 6.17 12.35 -9.36
N TYR A 7 5.71 11.39 -10.17
CA TYR A 7 5.87 9.99 -9.81
C TYR A 7 7.35 9.77 -9.46
N PRO A 8 7.67 9.14 -8.32
CA PRO A 8 9.05 8.82 -7.98
C PRO A 8 9.66 8.01 -9.15
N PRO A 9 10.92 8.28 -9.52
CA PRO A 9 11.55 7.58 -10.64
C PRO A 9 11.43 6.08 -10.39
N ILE A 10 10.82 5.37 -11.34
CA ILE A 10 10.78 3.91 -11.34
C ILE A 10 12.25 3.48 -11.31
N VAL A 11 12.70 3.00 -10.15
CA VAL A 11 14.04 2.43 -10.00
C VAL A 11 14.15 1.34 -11.06
N ALA A 12 15.23 1.38 -11.86
CA ALA A 12 15.44 0.46 -12.97
C ALA A 12 15.21 -0.99 -12.51
N GLY A 13 14.14 -1.62 -13.01
CA GLY A 13 13.72 -2.97 -12.61
C GLY A 13 12.34 -3.07 -11.94
N GLY A 14 11.66 -1.95 -11.69
CA GLY A 14 10.29 -1.95 -11.23
C GLY A 14 9.26 -2.17 -12.34
N VAL A 15 8.14 -2.84 -12.02
CA VAL A 15 6.97 -2.99 -12.90
C VAL A 15 5.80 -2.24 -12.26
N ILE A 16 5.10 -1.45 -13.07
CA ILE A 16 3.78 -0.92 -12.69
C ILE A 16 2.76 -1.97 -13.12
N LEU A 17 2.03 -2.53 -12.15
CA LEU A 17 0.77 -3.21 -12.41
C LEU A 17 -0.29 -2.10 -12.47
N PRO A 18 -0.78 -1.74 -13.68
CA PRO A 18 -1.61 -0.57 -13.81
C PRO A 18 -2.96 -0.78 -13.09
N PRO A 19 -3.53 0.31 -12.55
CA PRO A 19 -4.90 0.31 -12.06
C PRO A 19 -5.85 -0.27 -13.11
N HIS A 20 -6.85 -1.03 -12.67
CA HIS A 20 -7.84 -1.70 -13.52
C HIS A 20 -7.30 -2.73 -14.52
N SER A 21 -6.04 -3.17 -14.38
CA SER A 21 -5.50 -4.28 -15.17
C SER A 21 -6.24 -5.62 -14.96
N GLY A 22 -7.02 -5.72 -13.88
CA GLY A 22 -7.71 -6.95 -13.47
C GLY A 22 -6.75 -8.05 -12.98
N LEU A 23 -5.44 -7.79 -12.96
CA LEU A 23 -4.41 -8.76 -12.60
C LEU A 23 -4.39 -9.04 -11.10
N ILE A 24 -4.62 -8.01 -10.28
CA ILE A 24 -4.69 -8.11 -8.83
C ILE A 24 -5.84 -7.21 -8.36
N SER A 25 -6.77 -7.81 -7.61
CA SER A 25 -7.88 -7.12 -6.96
C SER A 25 -7.99 -7.68 -5.55
N VAL A 26 -7.69 -6.86 -4.55
CA VAL A 26 -7.73 -7.26 -3.14
C VAL A 26 -8.75 -6.42 -2.42
N GLY A 27 -9.78 -7.07 -1.85
CA GLY A 27 -10.74 -6.48 -0.93
C GLY A 27 -10.19 -6.49 0.49
N LEU A 28 -10.08 -5.34 1.13
CA LEU A 28 -9.47 -5.23 2.47
C LEU A 28 -10.43 -4.56 3.46
N SER A 29 -10.76 -5.24 4.56
CA SER A 29 -11.52 -4.67 5.68
C SER A 29 -10.61 -4.25 6.83
N LEU A 30 -10.71 -2.99 7.25
CA LEU A 30 -9.91 -2.39 8.33
C LEU A 30 -10.82 -1.66 9.32
N ALA A 31 -10.43 -1.59 10.60
CA ALA A 31 -11.20 -0.93 11.66
C ALA A 31 -10.35 0.10 12.43
N SER A 32 -10.83 1.34 12.60
CA SER A 32 -10.20 2.32 13.49
C SER A 32 -10.81 2.27 14.90
N ALA A 33 -9.96 2.31 15.94
CA ALA A 33 -10.41 2.32 17.33
C ALA A 33 -10.68 3.73 17.90
N HIS A 34 -10.20 4.79 17.23
CA HIS A 34 -10.24 6.16 17.73
C HIS A 34 -10.56 7.16 16.63
N GLU A 35 -10.89 8.40 17.02
CA GLU A 35 -11.02 9.51 16.08
C GLU A 35 -9.66 9.86 15.49
N VAL A 36 -9.62 9.96 14.17
CA VAL A 36 -8.42 10.30 13.43
C VAL A 36 -8.72 11.45 12.47
N PRO A 37 -8.09 12.63 12.64
CA PRO A 37 -8.36 13.79 11.80
C PRO A 37 -7.94 13.60 10.35
N TRP A 38 -6.96 12.73 10.10
CA TRP A 38 -6.46 12.41 8.78
C TRP A 38 -5.77 11.02 8.77
N ALA A 39 -6.05 10.20 7.76
CA ALA A 39 -5.50 8.85 7.68
C ALA A 39 -5.29 8.40 6.24
N GLN A 40 -4.10 7.89 5.95
CA GLN A 40 -3.67 7.30 4.69
C GLN A 40 -3.70 5.77 4.73
N LEU A 41 -4.12 5.11 3.65
CA LEU A 41 -4.03 3.65 3.48
C LEU A 41 -2.97 3.33 2.43
N ASN A 42 -1.95 2.60 2.87
CA ASN A 42 -0.98 1.97 1.98
C ASN A 42 -1.08 0.45 2.12
N VAL A 43 -0.91 -0.23 0.99
CA VAL A 43 -0.96 -1.68 0.85
C VAL A 43 0.35 -2.13 0.24
N TYR A 44 1.03 -3.00 0.97
CA TYR A 44 2.38 -3.46 0.66
C TYR A 44 2.37 -4.94 0.26
N LEU A 45 3.14 -5.27 -0.78
CA LEU A 45 3.47 -6.66 -1.14
C LEU A 45 4.67 -7.11 -0.31
N LEU A 46 4.44 -7.99 0.66
CA LEU A 46 5.47 -8.46 1.58
C LEU A 46 6.42 -9.46 0.91
N THR A 47 7.68 -9.45 1.32
CA THR A 47 8.65 -10.50 0.95
C THR A 47 9.34 -11.05 2.19
N SER A 48 9.92 -12.24 2.07
CA SER A 48 10.73 -12.87 3.11
C SER A 48 12.09 -12.18 3.36
N ASP A 49 12.49 -11.22 2.53
CA ASP A 49 13.86 -10.72 2.51
C ASP A 49 14.08 -9.57 3.50
N GLN A 50 15.07 -9.77 4.38
CA GLN A 50 15.35 -9.00 5.61
C GLN A 50 15.77 -7.52 5.45
N GLY A 51 15.80 -6.97 4.23
CA GLY A 51 16.24 -5.58 4.03
C GLY A 51 15.13 -4.56 4.25
N LEU A 52 13.91 -4.88 3.80
CA LEU A 52 12.75 -3.98 3.85
C LEU A 52 11.42 -4.71 4.04
N GLY A 53 11.35 -6.05 3.87
CA GLY A 53 10.13 -6.84 4.08
C GLY A 53 9.01 -6.61 3.05
N TYR A 54 9.20 -5.77 2.03
CA TYR A 54 8.25 -5.56 0.94
C TYR A 54 8.96 -5.30 -0.40
N CYS A 55 8.26 -5.59 -1.51
CA CYS A 55 8.76 -5.35 -2.87
C CYS A 55 7.87 -4.46 -3.73
N GLY A 56 6.68 -4.10 -3.24
CA GLY A 56 5.78 -3.23 -3.97
C GLY A 56 4.76 -2.58 -3.05
N GLN A 57 4.14 -1.52 -3.55
CA GLN A 57 3.06 -0.81 -2.86
C GLN A 57 2.00 -0.35 -3.84
N ASN A 58 0.77 -0.15 -3.39
CA ASN A 58 -0.20 0.62 -4.16
C ASN A 58 0.18 2.11 -4.10
N LEU A 59 0.64 2.65 -5.24
CA LEU A 59 0.63 4.10 -5.47
C LEU A 59 -0.83 4.54 -5.79
N PRO A 60 -1.18 5.84 -5.74
CA PRO A 60 -2.52 6.24 -5.32
C PRO A 60 -3.63 5.77 -6.27
N ASP A 61 -4.41 4.78 -5.83
CA ASP A 61 -5.65 4.36 -6.51
C ASP A 61 -6.85 5.22 -6.10
N SER A 62 -6.89 5.81 -4.89
CA SER A 62 -7.90 6.80 -4.47
C SER A 62 -7.69 7.27 -3.02
N PRO A 63 -8.29 8.40 -2.60
CA PRO A 63 -7.76 9.22 -1.52
C PRO A 63 -7.93 8.57 -0.16
N THR A 64 -6.85 8.62 0.62
CA THR A 64 -6.86 8.28 2.03
C THR A 64 -6.38 9.51 2.80
N TRP A 65 -7.30 10.48 2.85
CA TRP A 65 -7.15 11.76 3.55
C TRP A 65 -8.55 12.18 4.03
N SER A 66 -9.11 11.40 4.94
CA SER A 66 -10.46 11.60 5.47
C SER A 66 -10.46 11.49 7.00
N PHE A 67 -11.36 12.24 7.63
CA PHE A 67 -11.65 12.07 9.06
C PHE A 67 -12.27 10.69 9.28
N LEU A 68 -11.77 9.94 10.27
CA LEU A 68 -12.28 8.63 10.63
C LEU A 68 -12.87 8.67 12.04
N THR A 69 -14.14 8.29 12.17
CA THR A 69 -14.80 8.08 13.46
C THR A 69 -14.39 6.74 14.07
N PRO A 70 -14.55 6.54 15.40
CA PRO A 70 -14.30 5.24 16.02
C PRO A 70 -15.23 4.18 15.45
N GLY A 71 -14.72 2.96 15.28
CA GLY A 71 -15.48 1.83 14.69
C GLY A 71 -15.65 1.92 13.18
N TRP A 72 -15.00 2.89 12.51
CA TRP A 72 -15.03 2.98 11.06
C TRP A 72 -14.47 1.71 10.43
N THR A 73 -15.26 1.11 9.53
CA THR A 73 -14.84 -0.01 8.69
C THR A 73 -15.08 0.29 7.23
N THR A 74 -14.18 -0.16 6.37
CA THR A 74 -14.30 0.04 4.92
C THR A 74 -13.77 -1.16 4.18
N THR A 75 -14.15 -1.30 2.91
CA THR A 75 -13.56 -2.26 1.98
C THR A 75 -12.93 -1.51 0.83
N PHE A 76 -11.62 -1.72 0.60
CA PHE A 76 -10.94 -1.15 -0.56
C PHE A 76 -10.60 -2.24 -1.56
N THR A 77 -10.73 -1.91 -2.83
CA THR A 77 -10.19 -2.71 -3.93
C THR A 77 -8.88 -2.06 -4.40
N VAL A 78 -7.76 -2.74 -4.18
CA VAL A 78 -6.48 -2.34 -4.78
C VAL A 78 -6.42 -2.86 -6.19
N THR A 79 -6.19 -1.98 -7.16
CA THR A 79 -6.23 -2.32 -8.58
C THR A 79 -4.86 -2.26 -9.26
N GLY A 80 -3.86 -1.71 -8.58
CA GLY A 80 -2.49 -1.64 -9.08
C GLY A 80 -1.42 -1.63 -7.98
N PHE A 81 -0.20 -1.97 -8.38
CA PHE A 81 0.98 -1.92 -7.53
C PHE A 81 2.16 -1.36 -8.34
N GLN A 82 2.92 -0.46 -7.72
CA GLN A 82 4.30 -0.21 -8.13
C GLN A 82 5.19 -1.24 -7.45
N VAL A 83 5.77 -2.15 -8.25
CA VAL A 83 6.78 -3.11 -7.79
C VAL A 83 8.15 -2.46 -7.97
N PHE A 84 8.98 -2.47 -6.93
CA PHE A 84 10.28 -1.79 -6.91
C PHE A 84 11.44 -2.69 -7.33
N ARG A 85 11.30 -4.00 -7.18
CA ARG A 85 12.33 -4.99 -7.51
C ARG A 85 11.72 -6.25 -8.10
N LEU A 86 12.43 -6.80 -9.09
CA LEU A 86 12.12 -8.08 -9.72
C LEU A 86 13.34 -9.02 -9.72
N PRO A 87 13.15 -10.34 -9.60
CA PRO A 87 11.87 -10.99 -9.27
C PRO A 87 11.42 -10.63 -7.84
N CYS A 88 10.12 -10.61 -7.61
CA CYS A 88 9.56 -10.46 -6.27
C CYS A 88 8.83 -11.74 -5.87
N GLU A 89 9.33 -12.41 -4.83
CA GLU A 89 8.58 -13.43 -4.10
C GLU A 89 7.66 -12.76 -3.08
N VAL A 90 6.38 -12.62 -3.45
CA VAL A 90 5.37 -12.12 -2.52
C VAL A 90 4.99 -13.24 -1.57
N THR A 91 5.04 -12.99 -0.28
CA THR A 91 4.65 -13.94 0.79
C THR A 91 3.43 -13.46 1.59
N GLY A 92 2.95 -12.25 1.30
CA GLY A 92 1.69 -11.75 1.81
C GLY A 92 1.40 -10.33 1.34
N ILE A 93 0.23 -9.84 1.74
CA ILE A 93 -0.21 -8.47 1.52
C ILE A 93 -0.48 -7.85 2.89
N ARG A 94 0.10 -6.68 3.15
CA ARG A 94 -0.14 -5.91 4.38
C ARG A 94 -0.79 -4.59 4.06
N ALA A 95 -1.98 -4.39 4.59
CA ALA A 95 -2.72 -3.13 4.53
C ALA A 95 -2.47 -2.35 5.82
N MET A 96 -2.04 -1.10 5.72
CA MET A 96 -1.74 -0.24 6.86
C MET A 96 -2.45 1.10 6.70
N LEU A 97 -3.37 1.37 7.62
CA LEU A 97 -4.01 2.67 7.79
C LEU A 97 -3.17 3.48 8.78
N HIS A 98 -2.68 4.66 8.39
CA HIS A 98 -1.68 5.40 9.15
C HIS A 98 -1.84 6.92 9.05
N MET A 99 -1.33 7.62 10.07
CA MET A 99 -1.24 9.08 10.13
C MET A 99 0.17 9.52 9.77
N ARG A 100 0.69 9.17 8.60
CA ARG A 100 2.02 9.64 8.17
C ARG A 100 1.90 10.58 6.98
N ASN A 101 2.42 11.81 7.12
CA ASN A 101 2.35 12.86 6.10
C ASN A 101 3.74 13.39 5.70
N ASN A 102 4.64 12.51 5.29
CA ASN A 102 6.01 12.90 4.95
C ASN A 102 6.46 12.43 3.56
N GLY A 103 5.55 11.88 2.75
CA GLY A 103 5.86 11.35 1.42
C GLY A 103 6.75 10.10 1.41
N SER A 104 7.08 9.52 2.57
CA SER A 104 7.88 8.29 2.63
C SER A 104 7.09 7.11 2.06
N LEU A 105 7.76 6.30 1.25
CA LEU A 105 7.22 5.08 0.66
C LEU A 105 7.53 3.83 1.49
N THR A 106 8.29 3.97 2.58
CA THR A 106 8.52 2.86 3.51
C THR A 106 7.24 2.53 4.27
N PRO A 107 7.06 1.33 4.84
CA PRO A 107 5.96 1.08 5.77
C PRO A 107 5.97 2.09 6.93
N PRO A 108 4.80 2.57 7.38
CA PRO A 108 4.69 3.40 8.58
C PRO A 108 5.17 2.62 9.81
N THR A 109 5.68 3.35 10.79
CA THR A 109 6.06 2.81 12.10
C THR A 109 4.80 2.44 12.91
N PRO A 110 4.93 1.62 13.97
CA PRO A 110 3.79 1.30 14.85
C PRO A 110 3.12 2.55 15.43
N SER A 111 3.88 3.60 15.78
CA SER A 111 3.33 4.87 16.30
C SER A 111 2.57 5.69 15.25
N GLU A 112 2.85 5.47 13.96
CA GLU A 112 2.13 6.12 12.86
C GLU A 112 0.90 5.30 12.43
N THR A 113 0.82 4.03 12.83
CA THR A 113 -0.19 3.07 12.36
C THR A 113 -1.44 3.10 13.26
N ILE A 114 -2.59 3.31 12.65
CA ILE A 114 -3.91 3.31 13.31
C ILE A 114 -4.47 1.88 13.34
N ALA A 115 -4.39 1.20 12.20
CA ALA A 115 -4.91 -0.14 12.01
C ALA A 115 -4.13 -0.84 10.90
N GLU A 116 -4.02 -2.15 11.01
CA GLU A 116 -3.41 -2.96 9.97
C GLU A 116 -4.02 -4.35 9.87
N ALA A 117 -3.92 -4.93 8.68
CA ALA A 117 -4.30 -6.30 8.42
C ALA A 117 -3.27 -6.94 7.49
N THR A 118 -2.91 -8.19 7.77
CA THR A 118 -2.00 -8.97 6.94
C THR A 118 -2.71 -10.21 6.42
N PHE A 119 -2.61 -10.41 5.11
CA PHE A 119 -3.18 -11.55 4.40
C PHE A 119 -2.03 -12.38 3.85
N PRO A 120 -1.77 -13.59 4.37
CA PRO A 120 -0.74 -14.46 3.84
C PRO A 120 -1.13 -14.94 2.44
N MET A 121 -0.22 -14.82 1.49
CA MET A 121 -0.37 -15.36 0.13
C MET A 121 0.97 -15.43 -0.57
N SER A 122 1.14 -16.43 -1.43
CA SER A 122 2.41 -16.67 -2.10
C SER A 122 2.27 -16.62 -3.60
N PHE A 123 2.97 -15.70 -4.25
CA PHE A 123 3.09 -15.63 -5.70
C PHE A 123 4.37 -14.91 -6.09
N GLN A 124 4.80 -15.11 -7.34
CA GLN A 124 6.03 -14.51 -7.83
C GLN A 124 5.73 -13.53 -8.96
N ILE A 125 6.29 -12.33 -8.86
CA ILE A 125 6.27 -11.34 -9.93
C ILE A 125 7.61 -11.42 -10.67
N ARG A 126 7.57 -11.64 -11.98
CA ARG A 126 8.73 -11.74 -12.88
C ARG A 126 8.61 -10.70 -14.00
N ARG A 127 9.70 -10.45 -14.74
CA ARG A 127 9.68 -9.64 -15.98
C ARG A 127 8.92 -10.35 -17.10
#